data_AF-A0A1S8XPZ7-F1
#
_entry.id   AF-A0A1S8XPZ7-F1
#
_cell.length_a   1.000
_cell.length_b   1.000
_cell.length_c   1.000
_cell.angle_alpha   90.00
_cell.angle_beta   90.00
_cell.angle_gamma   90.00
#
_symmetry.space_group_name_H-M   'P 1'
#
loop_
_entity.id
_entity.type
_entity.pdbx_description
1 polymer ?
#
loop_
_entity_poly.entity_id
_entity_poly.type
_entity_poly.pdbx_seq_one_letter_code
_entity_poly.pdbx_strand_id
1 'polypeptide(L)'
;GTLRKKANILLAVDTSGSMNAKVGSRTRFQVATTAVDRGVGLLNSADRVALWSFSSETPQRPGKPYSEEVRLGPYDRAAFARRLTGLRVGGNTALYATVRAAHRRLLADYDPDRINAVVVLTDGKNEYPKDNDLGRLLADIELDPDRPVKVFCVAFDRESDLAALDRIAGASAGKAFDATDPATIDEAFVKLVSSF
;
A
#
# COMPACT_ATOMS: atom_id res chain seq x y z
N GLY A 1 16.37 -12.60 -23.07
CA GLY A 1 15.64 -11.52 -22.38
C GLY A 1 15.14 -12.08 -21.07
N THR A 2 15.54 -11.50 -19.96
CA THR A 2 15.20 -11.99 -18.61
C THR A 2 13.69 -11.89 -18.41
N LEU A 3 13.02 -13.03 -18.19
CA LEU A 3 11.57 -13.09 -18.02
C LEU A 3 11.22 -12.55 -16.61
N ARG A 4 10.75 -11.30 -16.53
CA ARG A 4 10.21 -10.73 -15.29
C ARG A 4 8.97 -11.53 -14.84
N LYS A 5 8.93 -11.97 -13.58
CA LYS A 5 7.74 -12.65 -13.01
C LYS A 5 6.55 -11.68 -12.97
N LYS A 6 5.36 -12.16 -13.33
CA LYS A 6 4.10 -11.40 -13.25
C LYS A 6 3.76 -11.08 -11.79
N ALA A 7 3.03 -10.01 -11.52
CA ALA A 7 2.66 -9.64 -10.15
C ALA A 7 1.13 -9.55 -9.93
N ASN A 8 0.71 -9.86 -8.71
CA ASN A 8 -0.54 -9.46 -8.06
C ASN A 8 -0.18 -8.39 -7.03
N ILE A 9 -0.63 -7.16 -7.27
CA ILE A 9 -0.29 -6.01 -6.43
C ILE A 9 -1.58 -5.45 -5.82
N LEU A 10 -1.63 -5.37 -4.49
CA LEU A 10 -2.66 -4.62 -3.79
C LEU A 10 -2.04 -3.33 -3.27
N LEU A 11 -2.41 -2.22 -3.88
CA LEU A 11 -1.98 -0.89 -3.46
C LEU A 11 -2.97 -0.34 -2.43
N ALA A 12 -2.53 -0.13 -1.19
CA ALA A 12 -3.32 0.51 -0.14
C ALA A 12 -2.83 1.95 0.07
N VAL A 13 -3.68 2.93 -0.21
CA VAL A 13 -3.35 4.36 -0.13
C VAL A 13 -4.03 4.99 1.08
N ASP A 14 -3.23 5.61 1.95
CA ASP A 14 -3.74 6.35 3.09
C ASP A 14 -4.53 7.57 2.63
N THR A 15 -5.72 7.69 3.20
CA THR A 15 -6.68 8.77 2.97
C THR A 15 -7.10 9.40 4.29
N SER A 16 -6.32 9.25 5.37
CA SER A 16 -6.56 9.91 6.65
C SER A 16 -6.33 11.42 6.57
N GLY A 17 -6.88 12.18 7.51
CA GLY A 17 -6.81 13.64 7.55
C GLY A 17 -5.41 14.23 7.45
N SER A 18 -4.38 13.54 7.96
CA SER A 18 -2.97 13.97 7.88
C SER A 18 -2.49 14.13 6.44
N MET A 19 -3.07 13.38 5.50
CA MET A 19 -2.72 13.44 4.07
C MET A 19 -3.12 14.78 3.41
N ASN A 20 -3.87 15.66 4.09
CA ASN A 20 -4.13 17.03 3.67
C ASN A 20 -2.98 18.00 3.99
N ALA A 21 -2.01 17.60 4.83
CA ALA A 21 -0.85 18.42 5.14
C ALA A 21 -0.07 18.79 3.87
N LYS A 22 0.56 19.97 3.88
CA LYS A 22 1.23 20.53 2.71
C LYS A 22 2.67 20.03 2.57
N VAL A 23 3.04 19.72 1.34
CA VAL A 23 4.41 19.47 0.89
C VAL A 23 4.67 20.41 -0.29
N GLY A 24 5.32 21.55 0.00
CA GLY A 24 5.40 22.66 -0.93
C GLY A 24 4.00 23.20 -1.27
N SER A 25 3.65 23.26 -2.55
CA SER A 25 2.33 23.74 -3.01
C SER A 25 1.22 22.67 -3.01
N ARG A 26 1.59 21.38 -2.94
CA ARG A 26 0.67 20.24 -3.02
C ARG A 26 0.38 19.65 -1.63
N THR A 27 -0.67 18.85 -1.51
CA THR A 27 -0.89 18.03 -0.30
C THR A 27 -0.08 16.73 -0.36
N ARG A 28 0.18 16.10 0.79
CA ARG A 28 0.78 14.75 0.86
C ARG A 28 0.01 13.76 -0.02
N PHE A 29 -1.32 13.80 0.02
CA PHE A 29 -2.19 13.00 -0.86
C PHE A 29 -1.91 13.24 -2.36
N GLN A 30 -1.80 14.49 -2.79
CA GLN A 30 -1.50 14.81 -4.19
C GLN A 30 -0.11 14.33 -4.61
N VAL A 31 0.89 14.43 -3.72
CA VAL A 31 2.24 13.93 -3.98
C VAL A 31 2.23 12.40 -4.07
N ALA A 32 1.61 11.71 -3.10
CA ALA A 32 1.51 10.26 -3.07
C ALA A 32 0.78 9.72 -4.31
N THR A 33 -0.40 10.26 -4.66
CA THR A 33 -1.15 9.82 -5.84
C THR A 33 -0.42 10.06 -7.16
N THR A 34 0.29 11.19 -7.30
CA THR A 34 1.14 11.44 -8.48
C THR A 34 2.22 10.38 -8.60
N ALA A 35 2.90 10.07 -7.49
CA ALA A 35 4.01 9.14 -7.51
C ALA A 35 3.54 7.68 -7.65
N VAL A 36 2.35 7.33 -7.13
CA VAL A 36 1.66 6.07 -7.47
C VAL A 36 1.44 5.95 -8.96
N ASP A 37 0.83 6.95 -9.61
CA ASP A 37 0.51 6.90 -11.05
C ASP A 37 1.76 6.65 -11.91
N ARG A 38 2.92 7.14 -11.46
CA ARG A 38 4.23 6.83 -12.05
C ARG A 38 4.67 5.39 -11.77
N GLY A 39 4.70 4.99 -10.50
CA GLY A 39 5.15 3.65 -10.09
C GLY A 39 4.34 2.52 -10.71
N VAL A 40 3.01 2.64 -10.76
CA VAL A 40 2.14 1.66 -11.45
C VAL A 40 2.31 1.68 -12.97
N GLY A 41 2.88 2.76 -13.54
CA GLY A 41 3.27 2.82 -14.94
C GLY A 41 4.43 1.88 -15.30
N LEU A 42 5.17 1.37 -14.32
CA LEU A 42 6.23 0.35 -14.51
C LEU A 42 5.65 -1.07 -14.64
N LEU A 43 4.35 -1.25 -14.43
CA LEU A 43 3.66 -2.53 -14.56
C LEU A 43 3.32 -2.81 -16.02
N ASN A 44 3.32 -4.08 -16.38
CA ASN A 44 2.94 -4.52 -17.73
C ASN A 44 1.51 -5.09 -17.73
N SER A 45 0.98 -5.37 -18.93
CA SER A 45 -0.38 -5.88 -19.09
C SER A 45 -0.63 -7.27 -18.48
N ALA A 46 0.43 -8.00 -18.13
CA ALA A 46 0.31 -9.28 -17.46
C ALA A 46 0.20 -9.15 -15.94
N ASP A 47 0.48 -7.98 -15.37
CA ASP A 47 0.30 -7.69 -13.94
C ASP A 47 -1.17 -7.45 -13.59
N ARG A 48 -1.53 -7.82 -12.36
CA ARG A 48 -2.86 -7.58 -11.79
C ARG A 48 -2.73 -6.60 -10.64
N VAL A 49 -3.63 -5.63 -10.59
CA VAL A 49 -3.59 -4.54 -9.61
C VAL A 49 -4.96 -4.37 -8.94
N ALA A 50 -4.94 -4.23 -7.63
CA ALA A 50 -6.05 -3.73 -6.83
C ALA A 50 -5.68 -2.36 -6.23
N LEU A 51 -6.69 -1.51 -6.04
CA LEU A 51 -6.56 -0.24 -5.33
C LEU A 51 -7.47 -0.29 -4.10
N TRP A 52 -6.88 -0.10 -2.94
CA TRP A 52 -7.56 0.15 -1.69
C TRP A 52 -7.26 1.56 -1.22
N SER A 53 -8.26 2.20 -0.64
CA SER A 53 -8.08 3.42 0.14
C SER A 53 -8.37 3.12 1.62
N PHE A 54 -7.68 3.77 2.55
CA PHE A 54 -7.89 3.49 3.97
C PHE A 54 -7.78 4.72 4.87
N SER A 55 -8.51 4.66 5.99
CA SER A 55 -8.56 5.63 7.08
C SER A 55 -9.40 5.02 8.22
N SER A 56 -9.71 5.72 9.31
CA SER A 56 -10.73 5.23 10.25
C SER A 56 -12.11 5.20 9.60
N GLU A 57 -13.08 4.54 10.22
CA GLU A 57 -14.46 4.70 9.77
C GLU A 57 -14.86 6.19 9.84
N THR A 58 -15.57 6.65 8.82
CA THR A 58 -16.11 8.00 8.72
C THR A 58 -17.61 7.91 8.45
N PRO A 59 -18.40 8.98 8.64
CA PRO A 59 -19.79 8.98 8.22
C PRO A 59 -19.98 8.62 6.73
N GLN A 60 -19.00 8.94 5.88
CA GLN A 60 -18.98 8.63 4.45
C GLN A 60 -18.48 7.20 4.14
N ARG A 61 -17.81 6.53 5.09
CA ARG A 61 -17.32 5.15 5.00
C ARG A 61 -17.66 4.41 6.30
N PRO A 62 -18.93 4.01 6.50
CA PRO A 62 -19.30 3.24 7.68
C PRO A 62 -18.78 1.79 7.59
N GLY A 63 -18.38 1.23 8.74
CA GLY A 63 -18.23 -0.21 8.94
C GLY A 63 -16.82 -0.81 8.77
N LYS A 64 -15.95 -0.25 7.92
CA LYS A 64 -14.55 -0.73 7.78
C LYS A 64 -13.56 0.41 7.62
N PRO A 65 -12.32 0.26 8.15
CA PRO A 65 -11.27 1.25 8.00
C PRO A 65 -10.60 1.28 6.60
N TYR A 66 -11.18 0.61 5.61
CA TYR A 66 -10.65 0.60 4.24
C TYR A 66 -11.76 0.31 3.24
N SER A 67 -11.51 0.59 1.96
CA SER A 67 -12.42 0.34 0.85
C SER A 67 -11.66 -0.20 -0.36
N GLU A 68 -12.22 -1.22 -1.01
CA GLU A 68 -11.73 -1.72 -2.30
C GLU A 68 -12.29 -0.81 -3.41
N GLU A 69 -11.42 0.02 -3.99
CA GLU A 69 -11.76 1.00 -5.03
C GLU A 69 -11.65 0.40 -6.43
N VAL A 70 -10.70 -0.53 -6.57
CA VAL A 70 -10.48 -1.36 -7.76
C VAL A 70 -10.18 -2.78 -7.28
N ARG A 71 -10.96 -3.76 -7.75
CA ARG A 71 -10.74 -5.19 -7.49
C ARG A 71 -9.48 -5.67 -8.21
N LEU A 72 -8.78 -6.64 -7.60
CA LEU A 72 -7.61 -7.28 -8.20
C LEU A 72 -7.94 -7.92 -9.56
N GLY A 73 -7.45 -7.28 -10.62
CA GLY A 73 -7.66 -7.71 -12.00
C GLY A 73 -6.56 -7.20 -12.91
N PRO A 74 -6.60 -7.53 -14.21
CA PRO A 74 -5.65 -6.98 -15.19
C PRO A 74 -5.53 -5.47 -15.05
N TYR A 75 -4.31 -4.96 -15.11
CA TYR A 75 -4.07 -3.54 -14.89
C TYR A 75 -4.67 -2.67 -16.01
N ASP A 76 -5.70 -1.90 -15.67
CA ASP A 76 -6.27 -0.82 -16.50
C ASP A 76 -5.82 0.54 -15.96
N ARG A 77 -4.83 1.14 -16.62
CA ARG A 77 -4.24 2.42 -16.22
C ARG A 77 -5.28 3.55 -16.12
N ALA A 78 -6.20 3.64 -17.09
CA ALA A 78 -7.15 4.74 -17.14
C ALA A 78 -8.21 4.63 -16.05
N ALA A 79 -8.75 3.42 -15.84
CA ALA A 79 -9.70 3.17 -14.75
C ALA A 79 -9.06 3.37 -13.37
N PHE A 80 -7.82 2.90 -13.20
CA PHE A 80 -7.06 3.04 -11.96
C PHE A 80 -6.80 4.51 -11.63
N ALA A 81 -6.23 5.29 -12.57
CA ALA A 81 -5.93 6.70 -12.36
C ALA A 81 -7.18 7.52 -12.01
N ARG A 82 -8.31 7.25 -12.68
CA ARG A 82 -9.60 7.91 -12.39
C ARG A 82 -10.10 7.61 -10.97
N ARG A 83 -9.95 6.37 -10.50
CA ARG A 83 -10.33 6.00 -9.13
C ARG A 83 -9.40 6.63 -8.09
N LEU A 84 -8.10 6.57 -8.32
CA LEU A 84 -7.07 7.12 -7.41
C LEU A 84 -7.24 8.63 -7.20
N THR A 85 -7.46 9.39 -8.26
CA THR A 85 -7.65 10.85 -8.19
C THR A 85 -8.99 11.27 -7.58
N GLY A 86 -9.98 10.36 -7.55
CA GLY A 86 -11.30 10.60 -6.98
C GLY A 86 -11.41 10.29 -5.48
N LEU A 87 -10.36 9.77 -4.84
CA LEU A 87 -10.40 9.45 -3.42
C LEU A 87 -10.50 10.71 -2.57
N ARG A 88 -11.13 10.58 -1.40
CA ARG A 88 -11.35 11.67 -0.46
C ARG A 88 -10.62 11.42 0.83
N VAL A 89 -10.02 12.48 1.36
CA VAL A 89 -9.20 12.45 2.56
C VAL A 89 -10.04 12.80 3.80
N GLY A 90 -9.92 12.03 4.88
CA GLY A 90 -10.56 12.24 6.18
C GLY A 90 -10.46 11.05 7.13
N GLY A 91 -10.73 11.28 8.41
CA GLY A 91 -10.57 10.28 9.47
C GLY A 91 -9.13 10.12 9.98
N ASN A 92 -8.88 9.11 10.80
CA ASN A 92 -7.56 8.80 11.37
C ASN A 92 -6.82 7.73 10.55
N THR A 93 -5.54 7.49 10.82
CA THR A 93 -4.76 6.46 10.12
C THR A 93 -4.97 5.06 10.70
N ALA A 94 -5.78 4.22 10.04
CA ALA A 94 -6.04 2.83 10.42
C ALA A 94 -5.12 1.84 9.70
N LEU A 95 -3.81 2.07 9.86
CA LEU A 95 -2.75 1.36 9.16
C LEU A 95 -2.74 -0.15 9.45
N TYR A 96 -2.75 -0.54 10.73
CA TYR A 96 -2.52 -1.94 11.10
C TYR A 96 -3.66 -2.84 10.65
N ALA A 97 -4.90 -2.41 10.89
CA ALA A 97 -6.10 -3.10 10.42
C ALA A 97 -6.10 -3.28 8.89
N THR A 98 -5.67 -2.24 8.17
CA THR A 98 -5.62 -2.25 6.70
C THR A 98 -4.55 -3.19 6.17
N VAL A 99 -3.32 -3.11 6.70
CA VAL A 99 -2.22 -4.01 6.30
C VAL A 99 -2.63 -5.47 6.50
N ARG A 100 -3.17 -5.79 7.69
CA ARG A 100 -3.65 -7.13 8.04
C ARG A 100 -4.71 -7.62 7.06
N ALA A 101 -5.69 -6.76 6.74
CA ALA A 101 -6.77 -7.10 5.81
C ALA A 101 -6.28 -7.27 4.36
N ALA A 102 -5.39 -6.41 3.89
CA ALA A 102 -4.81 -6.47 2.56
C ALA A 102 -3.94 -7.73 2.38
N HIS A 103 -3.12 -8.06 3.40
CA HIS A 103 -2.33 -9.28 3.43
C HIS A 103 -3.22 -10.53 3.32
N ARG A 104 -4.26 -10.62 4.17
CA ARG A 104 -5.24 -11.72 4.11
C ARG A 104 -5.99 -11.78 2.78
N ARG A 105 -6.30 -10.64 2.18
CA ARG A 105 -6.96 -10.58 0.86
C ARG A 105 -6.09 -11.20 -0.23
N LEU A 106 -4.79 -10.85 -0.27
CA LEU A 106 -3.85 -11.43 -1.23
C LEU A 106 -3.52 -12.89 -0.94
N LEU A 107 -3.48 -13.31 0.33
CA LEU A 107 -3.37 -14.73 0.68
C LEU A 107 -4.57 -15.54 0.14
N ALA A 108 -5.79 -14.99 0.20
CA ALA A 108 -6.97 -15.63 -0.36
C ALA A 108 -6.97 -15.69 -1.90
N ASP A 109 -6.32 -14.73 -2.56
CA ASP A 109 -6.13 -14.66 -4.02
C ASP A 109 -4.74 -15.13 -4.45
N TYR A 110 -4.03 -15.88 -3.60
CA TYR A 110 -2.63 -16.24 -3.83
C TYR A 110 -2.47 -17.01 -5.14
N ASP A 111 -1.49 -16.59 -5.94
CA ASP A 111 -1.11 -17.22 -7.20
C ASP A 111 0.39 -17.56 -7.17
N PRO A 112 0.78 -18.85 -7.17
CA PRO A 112 2.19 -19.25 -7.07
C PRO A 112 3.03 -18.83 -8.28
N ASP A 113 2.39 -18.62 -9.44
CA ASP A 113 3.06 -18.18 -10.66
C ASP A 113 3.29 -16.66 -10.69
N ARG A 114 2.88 -15.96 -9.63
CA ARG A 114 3.00 -14.51 -9.50
C ARG A 114 3.77 -14.11 -8.25
N ILE A 115 4.30 -12.90 -8.30
CA ILE A 115 4.67 -12.15 -7.11
C ILE A 115 3.37 -11.69 -6.45
N ASN A 116 3.21 -11.92 -5.15
CA ASN A 116 2.05 -11.42 -4.40
C ASN A 116 2.55 -10.35 -3.42
N ALA A 117 2.12 -9.11 -3.61
CA ALA A 117 2.66 -7.98 -2.85
C ALA A 117 1.59 -6.97 -2.46
N VAL A 118 1.56 -6.61 -1.17
CA VAL A 118 0.86 -5.43 -0.67
C VAL A 118 1.85 -4.26 -0.71
N VAL A 119 1.44 -3.13 -1.28
CA VAL A 119 2.19 -1.88 -1.22
C VAL A 119 1.35 -0.86 -0.47
N VAL A 120 1.84 -0.40 0.67
CA VAL A 120 1.12 0.53 1.55
C VAL A 120 1.77 1.89 1.48
N LEU A 121 0.98 2.91 1.16
CA LEU A 121 1.40 4.30 1.12
C LEU A 121 0.75 5.03 2.27
N THR A 122 1.55 5.57 3.17
CA THR A 122 1.06 6.29 4.35
C THR A 122 2.02 7.40 4.73
N ASP A 123 1.52 8.45 5.35
CA ASP A 123 2.35 9.50 5.94
C ASP A 123 2.52 9.32 7.45
N GLY A 124 1.93 8.27 8.03
CA GLY A 124 1.55 8.32 9.44
C GLY A 124 1.91 7.12 10.29
N LYS A 125 1.78 7.37 11.59
CA LYS A 125 1.69 6.38 12.65
C LYS A 125 0.29 5.76 12.64
N ASN A 126 0.14 4.55 13.18
CA ASN A 126 -1.19 4.00 13.41
C ASN A 126 -1.92 4.79 14.51
N GLU A 127 -3.07 5.35 14.18
CA GLU A 127 -3.90 6.21 15.05
C GLU A 127 -5.29 5.59 15.28
N TYR A 128 -5.38 4.26 15.19
CA TYR A 128 -6.64 3.54 15.21
C TYR A 128 -6.76 2.63 16.44
N PRO A 129 -7.50 3.04 17.49
CA PRO A 129 -7.54 2.33 18.76
C PRO A 129 -8.08 0.90 18.69
N LYS A 130 -8.92 0.57 17.70
CA LYS A 130 -9.52 -0.78 17.58
C LYS A 130 -8.52 -1.84 17.09
N ASP A 131 -7.40 -1.44 16.48
CA ASP A 131 -6.29 -2.31 16.10
C ASP A 131 -4.98 -1.50 16.18
N ASN A 132 -4.31 -1.57 17.33
CA ASN A 132 -3.10 -0.83 17.65
C ASN A 132 -1.95 -1.71 18.16
N ASP A 133 -2.10 -3.03 18.10
CA ASP A 133 -1.08 -3.99 18.51
C ASP A 133 -0.17 -4.34 17.32
N LEU A 134 1.00 -3.68 17.30
CA LEU A 134 2.02 -3.94 16.29
C LEU A 134 2.51 -5.39 16.36
N GLY A 135 2.75 -5.96 17.54
CA GLY A 135 3.26 -7.33 17.68
C GLY A 135 2.30 -8.36 17.06
N ARG A 136 1.00 -8.20 17.31
CA ARG A 136 -0.04 -9.02 16.68
C ARG A 136 -0.13 -8.78 15.17
N LEU A 137 0.12 -7.56 14.68
CA LEU A 137 0.21 -7.33 13.23
C LEU A 137 1.36 -8.13 12.63
N LEU A 138 2.57 -8.04 13.21
CA LEU A 138 3.75 -8.71 12.69
C LEU A 138 3.55 -10.23 12.61
N ALA A 139 2.98 -10.85 13.64
CA ALA A 139 2.68 -12.28 13.65
C ALA A 139 1.66 -12.69 12.58
N ASP A 140 0.63 -11.88 12.33
CA ASP A 140 -0.41 -12.17 11.33
C ASP A 140 0.07 -12.04 9.88
N ILE A 141 1.17 -11.30 9.64
CA ILE A 141 1.74 -11.06 8.30
C ILE A 141 3.12 -11.71 8.14
N GLU A 142 3.53 -12.53 9.10
CA GLU A 142 4.80 -13.24 9.03
C GLU A 142 4.86 -14.06 7.73
N LEU A 143 6.03 -14.04 7.07
CA LEU A 143 6.19 -14.69 5.78
C LEU A 143 5.92 -16.20 5.87
N ASP A 144 4.85 -16.64 5.21
CA ASP A 144 4.60 -18.05 4.89
C ASP A 144 5.48 -18.43 3.68
N PRO A 145 6.49 -19.31 3.82
CA PRO A 145 7.37 -19.69 2.70
C PRO A 145 6.63 -20.46 1.60
N ASP A 146 5.51 -21.11 1.92
CA ASP A 146 4.70 -21.85 0.95
C ASP A 146 3.74 -20.92 0.19
N ARG A 147 3.36 -19.79 0.80
CA ARG A 147 2.50 -18.76 0.20
C ARG A 147 3.01 -17.34 0.47
N PRO A 148 4.16 -16.95 -0.11
CA PRO A 148 4.79 -15.68 0.17
C PRO A 148 3.94 -14.50 -0.33
N VAL A 149 3.44 -13.70 0.61
CA VAL A 149 2.83 -12.39 0.37
C VAL A 149 3.68 -11.34 1.06
N LYS A 150 4.36 -10.49 0.29
CA LYS A 150 5.27 -9.47 0.83
C LYS A 150 4.53 -8.15 1.06
N VAL A 151 4.90 -7.42 2.11
CA VAL A 151 4.40 -6.08 2.42
C VAL A 151 5.52 -5.07 2.23
N PHE A 152 5.29 -4.09 1.36
CA PHE A 152 6.18 -2.95 1.18
C PHE A 152 5.50 -1.70 1.73
N CYS A 153 6.23 -0.91 2.50
CA CYS A 153 5.73 0.32 3.10
C CYS A 153 6.43 1.53 2.46
N VAL A 154 5.67 2.56 2.10
CA VAL A 154 6.18 3.78 1.50
C VAL A 154 5.71 4.95 2.34
N ALA A 155 6.66 5.64 2.96
CA ALA A 155 6.41 6.69 3.94
C ALA A 155 6.58 8.08 3.31
N PHE A 156 5.55 8.95 3.34
CA PHE A 156 5.58 10.25 2.62
C PHE A 156 5.99 11.45 3.47
N ASP A 157 6.38 11.21 4.72
CA ASP A 157 6.64 12.30 5.65
C ASP A 157 7.72 11.95 6.65
N ARG A 158 8.45 12.97 7.10
CA ARG A 158 9.50 12.82 8.11
C ARG A 158 8.96 12.48 9.49
N GLU A 159 7.69 12.76 9.76
CA GLU A 159 7.03 12.40 11.03
C GLU A 159 6.41 11.00 11.00
N SER A 160 6.52 10.30 9.86
CA SER A 160 6.11 8.90 9.77
C SER A 160 6.91 8.03 10.75
N ASP A 161 6.24 7.02 11.32
CA ASP A 161 6.90 6.04 12.19
C ASP A 161 7.63 4.99 11.32
N LEU A 162 8.71 5.43 10.67
CA LEU A 162 9.48 4.59 9.74
C LEU A 162 9.99 3.32 10.43
N ALA A 163 10.34 3.39 11.72
CA ALA A 163 10.74 2.24 12.51
C ALA A 163 9.61 1.20 12.62
N ALA A 164 8.36 1.63 12.84
CA ALA A 164 7.22 0.71 12.79
C ALA A 164 6.98 0.16 11.38
N LEU A 165 7.07 1.00 10.34
CA LEU A 165 6.90 0.58 8.94
C LEU A 165 7.97 -0.44 8.51
N ASP A 166 9.22 -0.27 8.91
CA ASP A 166 10.31 -1.22 8.68
C ASP A 166 10.03 -2.57 9.33
N ARG A 167 9.53 -2.57 10.57
CA ARG A 167 9.13 -3.81 11.26
C ARG A 167 7.99 -4.51 10.54
N ILE A 168 6.97 -3.76 10.10
CA ILE A 168 5.82 -4.30 9.35
C ILE A 168 6.29 -4.94 8.04
N ALA A 169 7.07 -4.21 7.26
CA ALA A 169 7.57 -4.72 5.99
C ALA A 169 8.49 -5.93 6.20
N GLY A 170 9.38 -5.87 7.21
CA GLY A 170 10.35 -6.91 7.53
C GLY A 170 9.71 -8.25 7.93
N ALA A 171 8.56 -8.25 8.62
CA ALA A 171 7.86 -9.47 9.00
C ALA A 171 7.51 -10.37 7.80
N SER A 172 7.29 -9.78 6.63
CA SER A 172 6.95 -10.47 5.38
C SER A 172 8.10 -10.50 4.37
N ALA A 173 9.34 -10.27 4.81
CA ALA A 173 10.53 -10.10 3.97
C ALA A 173 10.38 -9.03 2.86
N GLY A 174 9.61 -7.98 3.15
CA GLY A 174 9.51 -6.77 2.35
C GLY A 174 10.50 -5.70 2.79
N LYS A 175 10.22 -4.45 2.41
CA LYS A 175 11.04 -3.28 2.76
C LYS A 175 10.17 -2.04 2.96
N ALA A 176 10.54 -1.19 3.93
CA ALA A 176 10.00 0.17 3.98
C ALA A 176 10.93 1.17 3.26
N PHE A 177 10.31 2.21 2.74
CA PHE A 177 10.95 3.23 1.94
C PHE A 177 10.57 4.61 2.49
N ASP A 178 11.57 5.42 2.79
CA ASP A 178 11.38 6.84 3.07
C ASP A 178 11.22 7.59 1.73
N ALA A 179 9.98 7.93 1.40
CA ALA A 179 9.59 8.65 0.20
C ALA A 179 9.40 10.15 0.46
N THR A 180 10.16 10.73 1.39
CA THR A 180 10.39 12.18 1.41
C THR A 180 10.99 12.68 0.08
N ASP A 181 11.65 11.78 -0.67
CA ASP A 181 11.85 11.91 -2.11
C ASP A 181 10.78 11.13 -2.91
N PRO A 182 9.97 11.80 -3.75
CA PRO A 182 9.01 11.12 -4.63
C PRO A 182 9.59 10.09 -5.61
N ALA A 183 10.90 10.09 -5.87
CA ALA A 183 11.58 9.08 -6.69
C ALA A 183 11.63 7.70 -6.00
N THR A 184 11.52 7.65 -4.67
CA THR A 184 11.62 6.40 -3.90
C THR A 184 10.42 5.47 -4.12
N ILE A 185 9.28 5.96 -4.62
CA ILE A 185 8.19 5.06 -5.06
C ILE A 185 8.65 4.20 -6.23
N ASP A 186 9.36 4.79 -7.19
CA ASP A 186 9.84 4.05 -8.35
C ASP A 186 10.79 2.95 -7.88
N GLU A 187 11.63 3.22 -6.88
CA GLU A 187 12.47 2.20 -6.22
C GLU A 187 11.64 1.11 -5.54
N ALA A 188 10.54 1.44 -4.87
CA ALA A 188 9.65 0.46 -4.25
C ALA A 188 9.04 -0.49 -5.28
N PHE A 189 8.55 0.05 -6.40
CA PHE A 189 8.02 -0.76 -7.50
C PHE A 189 9.12 -1.54 -8.22
N VAL A 190 10.28 -0.94 -8.48
CA VAL A 190 11.45 -1.64 -9.04
C VAL A 190 11.87 -2.79 -8.14
N LYS A 191 11.93 -2.57 -6.83
CA LYS A 191 12.26 -3.62 -5.85
C LYS A 191 11.19 -4.70 -5.88
N LEU A 192 9.91 -4.36 -5.88
CA LEU A 192 8.81 -5.32 -5.97
C LEU A 192 8.99 -6.25 -7.17
N VAL A 193 9.28 -5.69 -8.35
CA VAL A 193 9.36 -6.46 -9.60
C VAL A 193 10.69 -7.19 -9.81
N SER A 194 11.71 -6.90 -8.99
CA SER A 194 13.04 -7.51 -9.05
C SER A 194 13.38 -8.40 -7.85
N SER A 195 12.51 -8.50 -6.84
CA SER A 195 12.81 -9.21 -5.58
C SER A 195 12.73 -10.75 -5.65
N PHE A 196 12.88 -11.33 -6.85
CA PHE A 196 12.74 -12.77 -7.10
C PHE A 196 13.60 -13.22 -8.27
#